data_AF-A0A8J1YVB2-F1
#
_entry.id   AF-A0A8J1YVB2-F1
#
_cell.length_a   1.000
_cell.length_b   1.000
_cell.length_c   1.000
_cell.angle_alpha   90.00
_cell.angle_beta   90.00
_cell.angle_gamma   90.00
#
_symmetry.space_group_name_H-M   'P 1'
#
loop_
_entity.id
_entity.type
_entity.pdbx_description
1 polymer ?
#
loop_
_entity_poly.entity_id
_entity_poly.type
_entity_poly.pdbx_seq_one_letter_code
_entity_poly.pdbx_strand_id
1 'polypeptide(L)' 'MDKVDAYVKVREGALKEEYYKYVDTHPELQQVLTDFLTALVVHAPEDVYAFAAQYFAPFKDLDDDESKNG' A
#
# COMPACT_ATOMS: atom_id res chain seq x y z
N MET A 1 17.05 27.13 -13.06
CA MET A 1 16.47 25.99 -12.33
C MET A 1 17.62 25.15 -11.85
N ASP A 2 17.72 24.91 -10.54
CA ASP A 2 18.87 24.22 -9.96
C ASP A 2 18.91 22.77 -10.47
N LYS A 3 20.10 22.24 -10.77
CA LYS A 3 20.26 20.88 -11.33
C LYS A 3 19.81 19.81 -10.34
N VAL A 4 19.91 20.11 -9.05
CA VAL A 4 19.46 19.24 -7.95
C VAL A 4 17.93 19.12 -7.97
N ASP A 5 17.20 20.23 -8.09
CA ASP A 5 15.73 20.21 -8.14
C ASP A 5 15.19 19.46 -9.37
N ALA A 6 15.87 19.61 -10.51
CA ALA A 6 15.52 18.88 -11.72
C ALA A 6 15.72 17.36 -11.55
N TYR A 7 16.81 16.94 -10.90
CA TYR A 7 17.08 15.53 -10.61
C TYR A 7 16.05 14.93 -9.63
N VAL A 8 15.71 15.64 -8.56
CA VAL A 8 14.71 15.19 -7.58
C VAL A 8 13.36 14.97 -8.26
N LYS A 9 12.88 15.92 -9.06
CA LYS A 9 11.62 15.78 -9.80
C LYS A 9 11.60 14.59 -10.74
N VAL A 10 12.69 14.35 -11.48
CA VAL A 10 12.80 13.20 -12.39
C VAL A 10 12.74 11.90 -11.60
N ARG A 11 13.43 11.80 -10.46
CA ARG A 11 13.42 10.60 -9.65
C ARG A 11 12.06 10.36 -9.01
N GLU A 12 11.41 11.39 -8.48
CA GLU A 12 10.03 11.31 -7.97
C GLU A 12 9.06 10.82 -9.05
N GLY A 13 9.19 11.31 -10.29
CA GLY A 13 8.38 10.86 -11.42
C GLY A 13 8.56 9.37 -11.70
N ALA A 14 9.81 8.90 -11.78
CA ALA A 14 10.12 7.50 -12.01
C ALA A 14 9.59 6.58 -10.89
N LEU A 15 9.73 6.99 -9.62
CA LEU A 15 9.18 6.25 -8.49
C LEU A 15 7.64 6.15 -8.55
N LYS A 16 6.96 7.23 -8.93
CA LYS A 16 5.50 7.22 -9.08
C LYS A 16 5.07 6.30 -10.21
N GLU A 17 5.76 6.33 -11.34
CA GLU A 17 5.47 5.46 -12.48
C GLU A 17 5.66 3.98 -12.12
N GLU A 18 6.74 3.65 -11.42
CA GLU A 18 7.00 2.31 -10.92
C GLU A 18 5.91 1.86 -9.92
N TYR A 19 5.51 2.75 -9.01
CA TYR A 19 4.42 2.50 -8.07
C TYR A 19 3.08 2.24 -8.79
N TYR A 20 2.69 3.11 -9.74
CA TYR A 20 1.43 2.93 -10.47
C TYR A 20 1.45 1.64 -11.29
N LYS A 21 2.58 1.33 -11.94
CA LYS A 21 2.74 0.06 -12.63
C LYS A 21 2.59 -1.12 -11.69
N TYR A 22 3.20 -1.09 -10.51
CA TYR A 22 3.06 -2.13 -9.51
C TYR A 22 1.60 -2.31 -9.07
N VAL A 23 0.90 -1.21 -8.78
CA VAL A 23 -0.53 -1.26 -8.40
C VAL A 23 -1.40 -1.80 -9.54
N ASP A 24 -1.13 -1.40 -10.78
CA ASP A 24 -1.90 -1.84 -11.96
C ASP A 24 -1.64 -3.31 -12.30
N THR A 25 -0.42 -3.81 -12.11
CA THR A 25 -0.06 -5.20 -12.42
C THR A 25 -0.43 -6.19 -11.33
N HIS A 26 -0.69 -5.74 -10.10
CA HIS A 26 -1.02 -6.59 -8.96
C HIS A 26 -2.48 -6.39 -8.53
N PRO A 27 -3.44 -7.15 -9.11
CA PRO A 27 -4.86 -7.01 -8.79
C PRO A 27 -5.17 -7.32 -7.31
N GLU A 28 -4.29 -8.04 -6.63
CA GLU A 28 -4.38 -8.39 -5.21
C GLU A 28 -4.50 -7.14 -4.31
N LEU A 29 -3.79 -6.05 -4.62
CA LEU A 29 -3.89 -4.81 -3.86
C LEU A 29 -5.27 -4.16 -3.99
N GLN A 30 -5.81 -4.13 -5.22
CA GLN A 30 -7.15 -3.61 -5.47
C GLN A 30 -8.22 -4.48 -4.80
N GLN A 31 -8.02 -5.79 -4.81
CA GLN A 31 -8.93 -6.74 -4.18
C GLN A 31 -8.97 -6.55 -2.66
N VAL A 32 -7.81 -6.49 -2.01
CA VAL A 32 -7.71 -6.26 -0.55
C VAL A 32 -8.36 -4.92 -0.15
N LEU A 33 -8.15 -3.85 -0.94
CA LEU A 33 -8.79 -2.57 -0.68
C LEU A 33 -10.32 -2.63 -0.86
N THR A 34 -10.80 -3.34 -1.89
CA THR A 34 -12.23 -3.52 -2.15
C THR A 34 -12.90 -4.31 -1.02
N ASP A 35 -12.24 -5.36 -0.55
CA ASP A 35 -12.74 -6.19 0.55
C ASP A 35 -12.80 -5.38 1.86
N PHE A 36 -11.78 -4.55 2.12
CA PHE A 36 -11.78 -3.64 3.26
C PHE A 36 -12.91 -2.62 3.20
N LEU A 37 -13.12 -1.96 2.06
CA LEU A 37 -14.20 -1.00 1.87
C LEU A 37 -15.58 -1.66 2.02
N THR A 38 -15.74 -2.89 1.52
CA THR A 38 -16.97 -3.67 1.70
C THR A 38 -17.22 -3.96 3.17
N ALA A 39 -16.16 -4.34 3.92
CA ALA A 39 -16.25 -4.55 5.35
C ALA A 39 -16.64 -3.27 6.11
N LEU A 40 -16.13 -2.10 5.71
CA LEU A 40 -16.53 -0.82 6.31
C LEU A 40 -18.01 -0.50 6.10
N VAL A 41 -18.54 -0.75 4.90
CA VAL A 41 -19.96 -0.52 4.61
C VAL A 41 -20.85 -1.46 5.43
N VAL A 42 -20.42 -2.72 5.61
CA VAL A 42 -21.17 -3.73 6.37
C VAL A 42 -21.15 -3.44 7.87
N HIS A 43 -19.98 -3.13 8.43
CA HIS A 43 -19.79 -3.01 9.87
C HIS A 43 -19.99 -1.59 10.41
N ALA A 44 -19.90 -0.56 9.55
CA ALA A 44 -20.05 0.85 9.89
C ALA A 44 -19.43 1.24 11.25
N PRO A 45 -18.13 0.94 11.47
CA PRO A 45 -17.50 1.15 12.77
C PRO A 45 -17.41 2.64 13.12
N GLU A 46 -17.52 2.98 14.41
CA GLU A 46 -17.33 4.35 14.89
C GLU A 46 -15.87 4.82 14.73
N ASP A 47 -14.91 3.90 14.88
CA ASP A 47 -13.48 4.15 14.66
C ASP A 47 -12.95 3.31 13.50
N VAL A 48 -12.86 3.96 12.34
CA VAL A 48 -12.36 3.37 11.09
C VAL A 48 -10.87 3.00 11.19
N TYR A 49 -10.08 3.75 11.96
CA TYR A 49 -8.63 3.51 12.08
C TYR A 49 -8.34 2.30 12.96
N ALA A 50 -9.05 2.16 14.09
CA ALA A 50 -8.96 0.97 14.93
C ALA A 50 -9.43 -0.29 14.19
N PHE A 51 -10.50 -0.17 13.39
CA PHE A 51 -10.98 -1.26 12.53
C PHE A 51 -9.94 -1.64 11.47
N ALA A 52 -9.33 -0.67 10.79
CA ALA A 52 -8.25 -0.92 9.83
C ALA A 52 -7.07 -1.64 10.48
N ALA A 53 -6.62 -1.19 11.66
CA ALA A 53 -5.50 -1.81 12.36
C ALA A 53 -5.75 -3.28 12.68
N GLN A 54 -7.00 -3.65 13.04
CA GLN A 54 -7.38 -5.04 13.27
C GLN A 54 -7.54 -5.83 11.96
N TYR A 55 -8.17 -5.24 10.96
CA TYR A 55 -8.39 -5.87 9.65
C TYR A 55 -7.06 -6.21 8.96
N PHE A 56 -6.08 -5.30 9.04
CA PHE A 56 -4.78 -5.47 8.41
C PHE A 56 -3.72 -6.15 9.29
N ALA A 57 -3.99 -6.41 10.58
CA ALA A 57 -3.04 -7.05 11.49
C ALA A 57 -2.44 -8.36 10.95
N PRO A 58 -3.21 -9.28 10.31
CA PRO A 58 -2.66 -10.53 9.77
C PRO A 58 -1.63 -10.37 8.66
N PHE A 59 -1.63 -9.23 7.94
CA PHE A 59 -0.65 -8.99 6.86
C PHE A 59 0.72 -8.57 7.40
N LYS A 60 0.79 -8.16 8.66
CA LYS A 60 2.02 -7.65 9.29
C LYS A 60 3.07 -8.74 9.52
N ASP A 61 2.63 -9.99 9.71
CA ASP A 61 3.52 -11.11 9.97
C ASP A 61 4.12 -11.73 8.68
N LEU A 62 3.72 -11.23 7.49
CA LEU A 62 4.24 -11.70 6.20
C LEU A 62 5.61 -11.08 5.83
N ASP A 63 5.99 -9.96 6.47
CA ASP A 63 7.28 -9.29 6.23
C ASP A 63 8.46 -9.95 6.98
N ASP A 64 8.19 -10.80 7.99
CA ASP A 64 9.23 -11.40 8.84
C ASP A 64 9.83 -12.72 8.30
N ASP A 65 9.28 -13.28 7.21
CA ASP A 65 9.73 -14.57 6.65
C ASP A 65 10.86 -14.42 5.59
N GLU A 66 10.93 -13.30 4.86
CA GLU A 66 11.99 -13.10 3.83
C GLU A 66 13.37 -12.72 4.42
N SER A 67 13.49 -12.51 5.73
CA SER A 67 14.79 -12.23 6.38
C SER A 67 15.56 -13.50 6.82
N LYS A 68 15.07 -14.71 6.52
CA LYS A 68 15.73 -15.98 6.85
C LYS A 68 16.12 -16.83 5.64
N ASN A 69 16.82 -16.26 4.68
CA ASN A 69 17.69 -17.04 3.79
C ASN A 69 19.06 -16.34 3.69
N GLY A 70 19.86 -16.54 4.75
CA GLY A 70 21.31 -16.41 4.71
C GLY A 70 21.97 -17.73 4.34
#